data_AF-A0A5N8VSY9-F1
#
_entry.id   AF-A0A5N8VSY9-F1
#
_cell.length_a   1.000
_cell.length_b   1.000
_cell.length_c   1.000
_cell.angle_alpha   90.00
_cell.angle_beta   90.00
_cell.angle_gamma   90.00
#
_symmetry.space_group_name_H-M   'P 1'
#
loop_
_entity.id
_entity.type
_entity.pdbx_description
1 polymer ?
#
loop_
_entity_poly.entity_id
_entity_poly.type
_entity_poly.pdbx_seq_one_letter_code
_entity_poly.pdbx_strand_id
1 'polypeptide(L)'
;MAVEADVLSELRRLRTRIPLLAGSLAASADGLVLAQDLPDAETEGLAALTAAALGVAHRMVDTARRGEFCELLVRGTDGYVATYAAGPSAVLTLLADDRANVGRLHLEGRRSGARIAALVAAEADSDAGVRRPRRALPDDPPPLADPGRALGTLPLRIPQQSRHWLRPEAGN
;
A
#
# COMPACT_ATOMS: atom_id res chain seq x y z
N MET A 1 12.88 3.66 12.76
CA MET A 1 13.28 4.04 14.13
C MET A 1 12.21 4.91 14.82
N ALA A 2 11.78 6.03 14.25
CA ALA A 2 10.71 6.86 14.84
C ALA A 2 9.31 6.23 14.68
N VAL A 3 8.94 5.85 13.45
CA VAL A 3 7.62 5.23 13.16
C VAL A 3 7.38 3.98 13.98
N GLU A 4 8.37 3.08 14.05
CA GLU A 4 8.27 1.85 14.85
C GLU A 4 7.90 2.15 16.30
N ALA A 5 8.56 3.15 16.92
CA ALA A 5 8.28 3.55 18.30
C ALA A 5 6.88 4.15 18.46
N ASP A 6 6.43 4.97 17.50
CA ASP A 6 5.11 5.59 17.52
C ASP A 6 3.99 4.56 17.29
N VAL A 7 4.18 3.63 16.36
CA VAL A 7 3.26 2.52 16.11
C VAL A 7 3.20 1.62 17.33
N LEU A 8 4.34 1.25 17.92
CA LEU A 8 4.40 0.47 19.16
C LEU A 8 3.68 1.17 20.32
N SER A 9 3.79 2.49 20.42
CA SER A 9 3.05 3.29 21.40
C SER A 9 1.54 3.17 21.21
N GLU A 10 1.05 3.20 19.97
CA GLU A 10 -0.38 3.00 19.67
C GLU A 10 -0.83 1.55 19.97
N LEU A 11 -0.01 0.54 19.66
CA LEU A 11 -0.29 -0.86 20.02
C LEU A 11 -0.42 -1.05 21.54
N ARG A 12 0.49 -0.48 22.32
CA ARG A 12 0.41 -0.51 23.79
C ARG A 12 -0.82 0.22 24.32
N ARG A 13 -1.25 1.31 23.67
CA ARG A 13 -2.51 1.99 24.00
C ARG A 13 -3.72 1.08 23.73
N LEU A 14 -3.74 0.34 22.63
CA LEU A 14 -4.81 -0.62 22.32
C LEU A 14 -4.99 -1.66 23.44
N ARG A 15 -3.89 -2.21 23.97
CA ARG A 15 -3.92 -3.18 25.08
C ARG A 15 -4.63 -2.65 26.33
N THR A 16 -4.59 -1.34 26.58
CA THR A 16 -5.35 -0.71 27.68
C THR A 16 -6.81 -0.41 27.32
N ARG A 17 -7.13 -0.23 26.04
CA ARG A 17 -8.47 0.14 25.58
C ARG A 17 -9.35 -1.06 25.26
N ILE A 18 -8.78 -2.23 25.02
CA ILE A 18 -9.51 -3.45 24.68
C ILE A 18 -9.26 -4.49 25.79
N PRO A 19 -10.24 -4.72 26.69
CA PRO A 19 -10.16 -5.82 27.63
C PRO A 19 -10.02 -7.16 26.90
N LEU A 20 -9.18 -8.05 27.43
CA LEU A 20 -8.89 -9.38 26.86
C LEU A 20 -8.20 -9.33 25.49
N LEU A 21 -7.45 -8.26 25.20
CA LEU A 21 -6.52 -8.23 24.08
C LEU A 21 -5.25 -8.99 24.48
N ALA A 22 -5.02 -10.14 23.84
CA ALA A 22 -3.86 -10.99 24.08
C ALA A 22 -2.59 -10.42 23.43
N GLY A 23 -2.73 -9.79 22.26
CA GLY A 23 -1.62 -9.18 21.53
C GLY A 23 -2.05 -8.33 20.34
N SER A 24 -1.11 -7.57 19.80
CA SER A 24 -1.35 -6.78 18.59
C SER A 24 -0.10 -6.63 17.74
N LEU A 25 -0.29 -6.55 16.42
CA LEU A 25 0.75 -6.54 15.41
C LEU A 25 0.41 -5.49 14.36
N ALA A 26 1.37 -4.64 14.02
CA ALA A 26 1.32 -3.83 12.81
C ALA A 26 2.34 -4.40 11.81
N ALA A 27 1.90 -4.65 10.59
CA ALA A 27 2.75 -5.19 9.53
C ALA A 27 2.49 -4.46 8.21
N SER A 28 3.44 -4.53 7.28
CA SER A 28 3.21 -4.09 5.91
C SER A 28 2.22 -5.03 5.20
N ALA A 29 1.64 -4.57 4.09
CA ALA A 29 0.78 -5.41 3.23
C ALA A 29 1.51 -6.66 2.69
N ASP A 30 2.84 -6.62 2.62
CA ASP A 30 3.69 -7.73 2.18
C ASP A 30 4.11 -8.68 3.33
N GLY A 31 3.70 -8.39 4.56
CA GLY A 31 3.95 -9.24 5.72
C GLY A 31 5.24 -8.93 6.50
N LEU A 32 5.82 -7.75 6.32
CA LEU A 32 6.97 -7.30 7.12
C LEU A 32 6.50 -6.64 8.42
N VAL A 33 7.07 -7.04 9.56
CA VAL A 33 6.69 -6.46 10.86
C VAL A 33 7.11 -4.99 10.94
N LEU A 34 6.16 -4.11 11.29
CA LEU A 34 6.40 -2.70 11.57
C LEU A 34 6.58 -2.44 13.07
N ALA A 35 5.73 -3.06 13.89
CA ALA A 35 5.81 -3.05 15.35
C ALA A 35 4.89 -4.14 15.93
N GLN A 36 5.14 -4.54 17.17
CA GLN A 36 4.38 -5.60 17.82
C GLN A 36 4.29 -5.43 19.34
N ASP A 37 3.16 -5.89 19.90
CA ASP A 37 2.88 -6.02 21.33
C ASP A 37 2.40 -7.46 21.60
N LEU A 38 3.25 -8.43 21.25
CA LEU A 38 3.12 -9.87 21.49
C LEU A 38 4.53 -10.52 21.54
N PRO A 39 4.69 -11.78 21.97
CA PRO A 39 6.00 -12.44 22.04
C PRO A 39 6.64 -12.68 20.66
N ASP A 40 7.94 -12.38 20.52
CA ASP A 40 8.67 -12.39 19.25
C ASP A 40 8.58 -13.70 18.42
N ALA A 41 8.45 -14.85 19.08
CA ALA A 41 8.48 -16.17 18.42
C ALA A 41 7.29 -16.39 17.45
N GLU A 42 6.21 -15.63 17.61
CA GLU A 42 4.96 -15.83 16.85
C GLU A 42 4.76 -14.77 15.76
N THR A 43 5.59 -13.72 15.75
CA THR A 43 5.30 -12.45 15.08
C THR A 43 5.51 -12.49 13.58
N GLU A 44 6.67 -12.96 13.12
CA GLU A 44 6.98 -13.05 11.69
C GLU A 44 6.01 -14.00 10.98
N GLY A 45 5.70 -15.14 11.63
CA GLY A 45 4.71 -16.08 11.12
C GLY A 45 3.32 -15.47 11.03
N LEU A 46 2.87 -14.76 12.07
CA LEU A 46 1.58 -14.07 12.07
C LEU A 46 1.51 -12.96 11.02
N ALA A 47 2.59 -12.21 10.80
CA ALA A 47 2.68 -11.16 9.78
C ALA A 47 2.54 -11.75 8.37
N ALA A 48 3.29 -12.82 8.06
CA ALA A 48 3.22 -13.51 6.79
C ALA A 48 1.82 -14.12 6.53
N LEU A 49 1.23 -14.76 7.53
CA LEU A 49 -0.13 -15.30 7.43
C LEU A 49 -1.18 -14.19 7.26
N THR A 50 -1.02 -13.06 7.94
CA THR A 50 -1.89 -11.89 7.77
C THR A 50 -1.82 -11.37 6.34
N ALA A 51 -0.63 -11.22 5.76
CA ALA A 51 -0.46 -10.77 4.37
C ALA A 51 -1.11 -11.74 3.36
N ALA A 52 -0.91 -13.04 3.56
CA ALA A 52 -1.56 -14.06 2.73
C ALA A 52 -3.10 -14.00 2.84
N ALA A 53 -3.63 -13.88 4.06
CA ALA A 53 -5.06 -13.76 4.32
C ALA A 53 -5.65 -12.47 3.71
N LEU A 54 -4.91 -11.36 3.77
CA LEU A 54 -5.29 -10.09 3.16
C LEU A 54 -5.42 -10.22 1.64
N GLY A 55 -4.46 -10.87 0.98
CA GLY A 55 -4.53 -11.15 -0.46
C GLY A 55 -5.77 -11.95 -0.86
N VAL A 56 -6.17 -12.93 -0.04
CA VAL A 56 -7.42 -13.68 -0.23
C VAL A 56 -8.65 -12.79 0.04
N ALA A 57 -8.63 -12.00 1.11
CA ALA A 57 -9.72 -11.12 1.51
C ALA A 57 -10.01 -10.05 0.43
N HIS A 58 -8.98 -9.41 -0.12
CA HIS A 58 -9.14 -8.48 -1.25
C HIS A 58 -9.82 -9.14 -2.44
N ARG A 59 -9.30 -10.30 -2.89
CA ARG A 59 -9.92 -11.03 -4.01
C ARG A 59 -11.37 -11.41 -3.71
N MET A 60 -11.69 -11.79 -2.47
CA MET A 60 -13.03 -12.15 -2.07
C MET A 60 -13.99 -10.96 -2.13
N VAL A 61 -13.59 -9.80 -1.60
CA VAL A 61 -14.40 -8.57 -1.63
C VAL A 61 -14.60 -8.08 -3.06
N ASP A 62 -13.54 -8.09 -3.88
CA ASP A 62 -13.59 -7.75 -5.30
C ASP A 62 -14.55 -8.67 -6.06
N THR A 63 -14.40 -9.98 -5.90
CA THR A 63 -15.23 -10.99 -6.56
C THR A 63 -16.70 -10.86 -6.14
N ALA A 64 -16.95 -10.62 -4.85
CA ALA A 64 -18.29 -10.42 -4.32
C ALA A 64 -18.87 -9.03 -4.66
N ARG A 65 -18.10 -8.13 -5.28
CA ARG A 65 -18.46 -6.73 -5.56
C ARG A 65 -18.91 -5.99 -4.32
N ARG A 66 -18.15 -6.12 -3.22
CA ARG A 66 -18.45 -5.50 -1.92
C ARG A 66 -17.63 -4.24 -1.63
N GLY A 67 -16.92 -3.71 -2.63
CA GLY A 67 -16.11 -2.50 -2.49
C GLY A 67 -14.66 -2.83 -2.12
N GLU A 68 -14.08 -2.03 -1.23
CA GLU A 68 -12.71 -2.24 -0.75
C GLU A 68 -12.69 -3.10 0.51
N PHE A 69 -11.55 -3.77 0.76
CA PHE A 69 -11.32 -4.46 2.02
C PHE A 69 -11.27 -3.45 3.17
N CYS A 70 -12.08 -3.67 4.19
CA CYS A 70 -12.05 -2.88 5.42
C CYS A 70 -11.39 -3.66 6.56
N GLU A 71 -11.87 -4.87 6.82
CA GLU A 71 -11.46 -5.70 7.94
C GLU A 71 -11.79 -7.19 7.71
N LEU A 72 -11.04 -8.06 8.38
CA LEU A 72 -11.23 -9.51 8.45
C LEU A 72 -11.33 -9.92 9.92
N LEU A 73 -12.32 -10.76 10.26
CA LEU A 73 -12.44 -11.35 11.59
C LEU A 73 -12.49 -12.87 11.46
N VAL A 74 -11.55 -13.55 12.10
CA VAL A 74 -11.51 -15.01 12.22
C VAL A 74 -11.79 -15.37 13.67
N ARG A 75 -12.78 -16.26 13.88
CA ARG A 75 -13.09 -16.82 15.19
C ARG A 75 -12.47 -18.21 15.32
N GLY A 76 -11.61 -18.39 16.30
CA GLY A 76 -11.11 -19.68 16.77
C GLY A 76 -11.89 -20.17 17.99
N THR A 77 -11.53 -21.36 18.48
CA THR A 77 -12.06 -21.92 19.73
C THR A 77 -11.66 -21.08 20.94
N ASP A 78 -10.46 -20.51 20.90
CA ASP A 78 -9.84 -19.83 22.05
C ASP A 78 -9.83 -18.30 21.92
N GLY A 79 -10.38 -17.77 20.83
CA GLY A 79 -10.34 -16.32 20.60
C GLY A 79 -10.63 -15.86 19.19
N TYR A 80 -10.19 -14.64 18.90
CA TYR A 80 -10.36 -13.95 17.65
C TYR A 80 -9.03 -13.45 17.11
N VAL A 81 -8.88 -13.54 15.79
CA VAL A 81 -7.88 -12.81 15.02
C VAL A 81 -8.61 -11.77 14.18
N ALA A 82 -8.38 -10.50 14.45
CA ALA A 82 -9.03 -9.40 13.74
C ALA A 82 -7.99 -8.55 13.02
N THR A 83 -8.08 -8.45 11.70
CA THR A 83 -7.19 -7.65 10.86
C THR A 83 -7.94 -6.46 10.28
N TYR A 84 -7.38 -5.27 10.44
CA TYR A 84 -7.94 -4.00 9.98
C TYR A 84 -6.98 -3.35 8.99
N ALA A 85 -7.52 -2.78 7.91
CA ALA A 85 -6.73 -1.95 7.02
C ALA A 85 -6.14 -0.75 7.77
N ALA A 86 -4.84 -0.51 7.62
CA ALA A 86 -4.11 0.62 8.20
C ALA A 86 -3.46 1.45 7.10
N GLY A 87 -4.27 1.88 6.12
CA GLY A 87 -3.80 2.58 4.93
C GLY A 87 -3.42 1.61 3.80
N PRO A 88 -2.79 2.11 2.73
CA PRO A 88 -2.50 1.30 1.53
C PRO A 88 -1.32 0.34 1.70
N SER A 89 -0.44 0.59 2.66
CA SER A 89 0.83 -0.13 2.81
C SER A 89 0.96 -0.92 4.12
N ALA A 90 -0.02 -0.81 5.03
CA ALA A 90 0.05 -1.42 6.35
C ALA A 90 -1.29 -2.01 6.81
N VAL A 91 -1.20 -2.94 7.74
CA VAL A 91 -2.32 -3.63 8.39
C VAL A 91 -2.11 -3.70 9.90
N LEU A 92 -3.21 -3.67 10.65
CA LEU A 92 -3.24 -3.91 12.08
C LEU A 92 -3.93 -5.25 12.35
N THR A 93 -3.24 -6.20 12.98
CA THR A 93 -3.80 -7.48 13.45
C THR A 93 -3.89 -7.50 14.96
N LEU A 94 -5.05 -7.89 15.48
CA LEU A 94 -5.35 -7.99 16.91
C LEU A 94 -5.68 -9.44 17.27
N LEU A 95 -5.11 -9.91 18.38
CA LEU A 95 -5.42 -11.20 18.99
C LEU A 95 -6.20 -10.95 20.27
N ALA A 96 -7.39 -11.54 20.38
CA ALA A 96 -8.26 -11.35 21.54
C ALA A 96 -8.85 -12.68 22.02
N ASP A 97 -9.08 -12.83 23.32
CA ASP A 97 -9.65 -14.05 23.89
C ASP A 97 -11.11 -14.26 23.44
N ASP A 98 -11.62 -15.49 23.64
CA ASP A 98 -12.96 -15.94 23.26
C ASP A 98 -14.13 -15.09 23.81
N ARG A 99 -13.91 -14.47 24.98
CA ARG A 99 -14.86 -13.59 25.68
C ARG A 99 -14.66 -12.10 25.37
N ALA A 100 -13.75 -11.75 24.47
CA ALA A 100 -13.53 -10.36 24.09
C ALA A 100 -14.79 -9.73 23.48
N ASN A 101 -15.02 -8.45 23.79
CA ASN A 101 -16.12 -7.71 23.20
C ASN A 101 -15.78 -7.33 21.75
N VAL A 102 -16.35 -8.08 20.80
CA VAL A 102 -16.13 -7.88 19.35
C VAL A 102 -16.51 -6.48 18.88
N GLY A 103 -17.58 -5.89 19.41
CA GLY A 103 -17.97 -4.51 19.07
C GLY A 103 -16.90 -3.49 19.48
N ARG A 104 -16.32 -3.65 20.67
CA ARG A 104 -15.21 -2.82 21.15
C ARG A 104 -13.91 -3.08 20.38
N LEU A 105 -13.66 -4.34 20.00
CA LEU A 105 -12.53 -4.74 19.16
C LEU A 105 -12.56 -4.00 17.82
N HIS A 106 -13.71 -3.98 17.13
CA HIS A 106 -13.86 -3.22 15.88
C HIS A 106 -13.76 -1.71 16.09
N LEU A 107 -14.37 -1.15 17.14
CA LEU A 107 -14.34 0.28 17.40
C LEU A 107 -12.90 0.79 17.58
N GLU A 108 -12.14 0.15 18.47
CA GLU A 108 -10.76 0.55 18.74
C GLU A 108 -9.80 0.10 17.61
N GLY A 109 -10.01 -1.07 17.02
CA GLY A 109 -9.22 -1.58 15.90
C GLY A 109 -9.25 -0.64 14.69
N ARG A 110 -10.44 -0.19 14.26
CA ARG A 110 -10.58 0.79 13.17
C ARG A 110 -9.93 2.13 13.52
N ARG A 111 -10.13 2.61 14.75
CA ARG A 111 -9.55 3.88 15.22
C ARG A 111 -8.03 3.84 15.22
N SER A 112 -7.43 2.77 15.72
CA SER A 112 -5.98 2.62 15.76
C SER A 112 -5.39 2.28 14.40
N GLY A 113 -6.09 1.51 13.55
CA GLY A 113 -5.71 1.30 12.15
C GLY A 113 -5.58 2.63 11.39
N ALA A 114 -6.54 3.54 11.53
CA ALA A 114 -6.46 4.87 10.93
C ALA A 114 -5.29 5.72 11.49
N ARG A 115 -4.95 5.57 12.78
CA ARG A 115 -3.79 6.25 13.37
C ARG A 115 -2.46 5.70 12.85
N ILE A 116 -2.34 4.38 12.77
CA ILE A 116 -1.16 3.71 12.22
C ILE A 116 -0.97 4.11 10.75
N ALA A 117 -2.05 4.17 9.97
CA ALA A 117 -2.00 4.66 8.60
C ALA A 117 -1.37 6.05 8.48
N ALA A 118 -1.78 6.97 9.36
CA ALA A 118 -1.23 8.33 9.40
C ALA A 118 0.25 8.37 9.79
N LEU A 119 0.66 7.53 10.76
CA LEU A 119 2.06 7.43 11.19
C LEU A 119 2.96 6.89 10.07
N VAL A 120 2.50 5.85 9.36
CA VAL A 120 3.25 5.24 8.25
C VAL A 120 3.32 6.18 7.04
N ALA A 121 2.25 6.90 6.73
CA ALA A 121 2.23 7.87 5.62
C ALA A 121 3.21 9.04 5.86
N ALA A 122 3.27 9.58 7.08
CA ALA A 122 4.14 10.70 7.43
C ALA A 122 5.64 10.39 7.23
N GLU A 123 6.03 9.13 7.42
CA GLU A 123 7.41 8.69 7.16
C GLU A 123 7.71 8.54 5.69
N ALA A 124 6.77 7.99 4.90
CA ALA A 124 6.93 7.87 3.46
C ALA A 124 7.15 9.24 2.80
N ASP A 125 6.42 10.26 3.25
CA ASP A 125 6.60 11.64 2.81
C ASP A 125 7.96 12.23 3.24
N SER A 126 8.45 11.84 4.43
CA SER A 126 9.75 12.28 4.94
C SER A 126 10.91 11.67 4.14
N ASP A 127 10.85 10.37 3.79
CA ASP A 127 11.86 9.72 2.93
C ASP A 127 11.81 10.28 1.49
N ALA A 128 10.62 10.57 0.96
CA ALA A 128 10.46 11.23 -0.34
C ALA A 128 11.03 12.66 -0.35
N GLY A 129 10.87 13.40 0.75
CA GLY A 129 11.44 14.74 0.94
C GLY A 129 12.97 14.75 1.03
N VAL A 130 13.58 13.67 1.56
CA VAL A 130 15.03 13.45 1.58
C VAL A 130 15.54 13.03 0.19
N ARG A 131 14.78 12.20 -0.54
CA ARG A 131 15.00 11.86 -1.96
C ARG A 131 14.55 12.98 -2.88
N ARG A 132 14.99 14.23 -2.62
CA ARG A 132 14.71 15.34 -3.54
C ARG A 132 15.08 14.93 -4.96
N PRO A 133 14.18 15.11 -5.96
CA PRO A 133 14.58 14.91 -7.34
C PRO A 133 15.80 15.79 -7.56
N ARG A 134 16.90 15.19 -8.04
CA ARG A 134 18.09 15.91 -8.46
C ARG A 134 17.58 17.05 -9.32
N ARG A 135 17.70 18.29 -8.83
CA ARG A 135 17.30 19.47 -9.59
C ARG A 135 17.95 19.29 -10.95
N ALA A 136 17.14 19.17 -12.00
CA ALA A 136 17.67 19.12 -13.35
C ALA A 136 18.65 20.29 -13.44
N LEU A 137 19.93 19.96 -13.60
CA LEU A 137 20.94 20.95 -13.93
C LEU A 137 20.38 21.64 -15.19
N PRO A 138 20.37 22.98 -15.28
CA PRO A 138 20.03 23.61 -16.55
C PRO A 138 20.83 22.90 -17.64
N ASP A 139 20.14 22.37 -18.65
CA ASP A 139 20.73 21.55 -19.69
C ASP A 139 22.05 22.21 -20.12
N ASP A 140 23.16 21.46 -20.02
CA ASP A 140 24.40 21.91 -20.65
C ASP A 140 24.04 22.28 -22.08
N PRO A 141 24.38 23.50 -22.55
CA PRO A 141 24.11 23.86 -23.93
C PRO A 141 24.70 22.76 -24.82
N PRO A 142 23.95 22.30 -25.84
CA PRO A 142 24.42 21.21 -26.68
C PRO A 142 25.83 21.53 -27.19
N PRO A 143 26.74 20.55 -27.23
CA PRO A 143 28.12 20.81 -27.64
C PRO A 143 28.10 21.51 -29.00
N LEU A 144 28.83 22.62 -29.11
CA LEU A 144 28.95 23.37 -30.35
C LEU A 144 29.26 22.37 -31.47
N ALA A 145 28.39 22.35 -32.49
CA ALA A 145 28.57 21.50 -33.66
C ALA A 145 29.95 21.74 -34.25
N ASP A 146 30.74 20.68 -34.34
CA ASP A 146 32.03 20.67 -35.02
C ASP A 146 31.78 20.95 -36.52
N PRO A 147 32.32 22.05 -37.11
CA PRO A 147 32.03 22.43 -38.50
C PRO A 147 32.53 21.42 -39.55
N GLY A 148 33.24 20.36 -39.14
CA GLY A 148 33.87 19.39 -40.05
C GLY A 148 33.07 18.14 -40.38
N ARG A 149 31.92 17.86 -39.75
CA ARG A 149 31.22 16.58 -39.96
C ARG A 149 30.20 16.67 -41.10
N ALA A 150 30.69 16.37 -42.31
CA ALA A 150 29.89 16.29 -43.52
C ALA A 150 28.65 15.39 -43.35
N LEU A 151 27.49 15.94 -43.68
CA LEU A 151 26.20 15.25 -43.75
C LEU A 151 26.28 14.13 -44.79
N GLY A 152 26.34 12.89 -44.32
CA GLY A 152 26.04 11.73 -45.15
C GLY A 152 24.58 11.82 -45.61
N THR A 153 24.37 11.72 -46.91
CA THR A 153 23.06 11.73 -47.57
C THR A 153 22.16 10.63 -47.00
N LEU A 154 21.17 11.02 -46.20
CA LEU A 154 20.07 10.14 -45.81
C LEU A 154 19.13 9.97 -47.01
N PRO A 155 18.76 8.74 -47.40
CA PRO A 155 17.81 8.54 -48.48
C PRO A 155 16.42 8.98 -48.02
N LEU A 156 15.84 9.95 -48.73
CA LEU A 156 14.45 10.38 -48.55
C LEU A 156 13.51 9.24 -48.94
N ARG A 157 12.84 8.65 -47.95
CA ARG A 157 11.74 7.70 -48.18
C ARG A 157 10.48 8.51 -48.48
N ILE A 158 10.12 8.61 -49.76
CA ILE A 158 8.88 9.27 -50.20
C ILE A 158 7.68 8.45 -49.69
N PRO A 159 6.68 9.05 -49.03
CA PRO A 159 5.45 8.35 -48.68
C PRO A 159 4.66 8.05 -49.96
N GLN A 160 4.32 6.79 -50.20
CA GLN A 160 3.39 6.45 -51.27
C GLN A 160 2.00 7.00 -50.90
N GLN A 161 1.54 7.96 -51.71
CA GLN A 161 0.22 8.56 -51.61
C GLN A 161 -0.86 7.50 -51.83
N SER A 162 -1.71 7.34 -50.83
CA SER A 162 -2.99 6.64 -50.90
C SER A 162 -3.90 7.34 -51.91
N ARG A 163 -4.11 6.68 -53.07
CA ARG A 163 -5.17 7.03 -54.02
C ARG A 163 -6.25 5.96 -53.96
N HIS A 164 -7.37 6.29 -53.31
CA HIS A 164 -8.76 5.85 -53.56
C HIS A 164 -9.56 5.96 -52.25
N TRP A 165 -10.69 6.64 -52.10
CA TRP A 165 -11.79 6.95 -53.02
C TRP A 165 -12.47 8.27 -52.65
N LEU A 166 -12.99 8.97 -53.67
CA LEU A 166 -14.00 10.03 -53.55
C LEU A 166 -15.37 9.40 -53.26
N ARG A 167 -16.08 9.91 -52.24
CA ARG A 167 -17.54 9.89 -52.20
C ARG A 167 -18.07 11.03 -53.07
N PRO A 168 -19.15 10.81 -53.83
CA PRO A 168 -20.15 11.84 -54.06
C PRO A 168 -21.44 11.51 -53.31
N GLU A 169 -22.11 12.58 -52.93
CA GLU A 169 -23.34 12.61 -52.15
C GLU A 169 -24.62 12.43 -52.99
N ALA A 170 -25.70 12.09 -52.28
CA ALA A 170 -27.12 12.45 -52.49
C ALA A 170 -27.86 12.04 -53.79
N GLY A 171 -29.07 11.48 -53.60
CA GLY A 171 -30.19 11.67 -54.54
C GLY A 171 -31.17 10.50 -54.70
N ASN A 172 -32.32 10.62 -54.02
CA ASN A 172 -33.63 9.92 -54.17
C ASN A 172 -33.76 8.48 -53.65
#